data_AF-A0A928W8L0-F1
#
_entry.id   AF-A0A928W8L0-F1
#
_cell.length_a   1.000
_cell.length_b   1.000
_cell.length_c   1.000
_cell.angle_alpha   90.00
_cell.angle_beta   90.00
_cell.angle_gamma   90.00
#
_symmetry.space_group_name_H-M   'P 1'
#
loop_
_entity.id
_entity.type
_entity.pdbx_description
1 polymer ?
#
loop_
_entity_poly.entity_id
_entity_poly.type
_entity_poly.pdbx_seq_one_letter_code
_entity_poly.pdbx_strand_id
1 'polypeptide(L)'
;MNEPKRDVLVAELERERSIRCTARLLYAKRSRIKDELDRLISHLSLLVAIPHKTAENPQPESQILIEAAKRIDDPAFTDLLLQIIQERKG
;
A
#
# COMPACT_ATOMS: atom_id res chain seq x y z
N MET A 1 19.14 -47.54 -13.39
CA MET A 1 18.40 -46.48 -14.11
C MET A 1 17.38 -45.92 -13.13
N ASN A 2 17.66 -44.76 -12.52
CA ASN A 2 16.85 -44.20 -11.44
C ASN A 2 15.84 -43.17 -11.97
N GLU A 3 14.59 -43.63 -12.01
CA GLU A 3 13.28 -42.98 -11.90
C GLU A 3 13.06 -41.51 -12.32
N PRO A 4 12.33 -41.25 -13.44
CA PRO A 4 11.91 -39.89 -13.85
C PRO A 4 11.02 -39.16 -12.83
N LYS A 5 10.48 -39.87 -11.83
CA LYS A 5 9.71 -39.26 -10.72
C LYS A 5 10.56 -38.36 -9.84
N ARG A 6 11.85 -38.65 -9.68
CA ARG A 6 12.77 -37.83 -8.88
C ARG A 6 13.00 -36.47 -9.52
N ASP A 7 13.14 -36.43 -10.84
CA ASP A 7 13.38 -35.19 -11.59
C ASP A 7 12.14 -34.28 -11.56
N VAL A 8 10.94 -34.85 -11.63
CA VAL A 8 9.68 -34.09 -11.48
C VAL A 8 9.56 -33.47 -10.09
N LEU A 9 9.88 -34.21 -9.03
CA LEU A 9 9.83 -33.69 -7.66
C LEU A 9 10.86 -32.58 -7.41
N VAL A 10 12.05 -32.70 -8.00
CA VAL A 10 13.06 -31.64 -7.92
C VAL A 10 12.58 -30.37 -8.64
N ALA A 11 12.01 -30.51 -9.84
CA ALA A 11 11.47 -29.37 -10.59
C ALA A 11 10.33 -28.65 -9.84
N GLU A 12 9.39 -29.39 -9.24
CA GLU A 12 8.31 -28.79 -8.43
C GLU A 12 8.86 -28.12 -7.17
N LEU A 13 9.87 -28.69 -6.51
CA LEU A 13 10.51 -28.09 -5.35
C LEU A 13 11.22 -26.77 -5.70
N GLU A 14 11.91 -26.72 -6.83
CA GLU A 14 12.56 -25.50 -7.33
C GLU A 14 11.55 -24.42 -7.69
N ARG A 15 10.46 -24.80 -8.36
CA ARG A 15 9.34 -23.92 -8.68
C ARG A 15 8.74 -23.32 -7.41
N GLU A 16 8.44 -24.15 -6.43
CA GLU A 16 7.88 -23.71 -5.15
C GLU A 16 8.86 -22.82 -4.36
N ARG A 17 10.17 -23.11 -4.39
CA ARG A 17 11.19 -22.21 -3.84
C ARG A 17 11.19 -20.85 -4.54
N SER A 18 11.13 -20.83 -5.87
CA SER A 18 11.08 -19.60 -6.66
C SER A 18 9.84 -18.76 -6.34
N ILE A 19 8.67 -19.40 -6.22
CA ILE A 19 7.41 -18.76 -5.83
C ILE A 19 7.56 -18.13 -4.43
N ARG A 20 8.08 -18.87 -3.45
CA ARG A 20 8.26 -18.35 -2.09
C ARG A 20 9.26 -17.19 -2.02
N CYS A 21 10.37 -17.27 -2.76
CA CYS A 21 11.32 -16.17 -2.85
C CYS A 21 10.68 -14.92 -3.46
N THR A 22 9.94 -15.09 -4.55
CA THR A 22 9.21 -13.99 -5.22
C THR A 22 8.16 -13.39 -4.29
N ALA A 23 7.36 -14.21 -3.62
CA ALA A 23 6.35 -13.75 -2.66
C ALA A 23 6.99 -12.95 -1.52
N ARG A 24 8.09 -13.42 -0.93
CA ARG A 24 8.84 -12.69 0.10
C ARG A 24 9.30 -11.31 -0.38
N LEU A 25 9.83 -11.25 -1.60
CA LEU A 25 10.26 -9.98 -2.20
C LEU A 25 9.07 -9.03 -2.39
N LEU A 26 7.95 -9.53 -2.92
CA LEU A 26 6.73 -8.75 -3.10
C LEU A 26 6.18 -8.23 -1.76
N TYR A 27 6.19 -9.05 -0.71
CA TYR A 27 5.80 -8.60 0.64
C TYR A 27 6.69 -7.48 1.15
N ALA A 28 8.02 -7.61 1.01
CA ALA A 28 8.96 -6.56 1.42
C ALA A 28 8.75 -5.26 0.64
N LYS A 29 8.52 -5.35 -0.68
CA LYS A 29 8.23 -4.19 -1.53
C LYS A 29 6.90 -3.54 -1.18
N ARG A 30 5.84 -4.33 -0.97
CA ARG A 30 4.53 -3.84 -0.52
C ARG A 30 4.63 -3.11 0.81
N SER A 31 5.37 -3.65 1.78
CA SER A 31 5.60 -3.00 3.08
C SER A 31 6.26 -1.64 2.91
N ARG A 32 7.33 -1.58 2.09
CA ARG A 32 8.04 -0.31 1.85
C ARG A 32 7.17 0.74 1.15
N ILE A 33 6.37 0.34 0.15
CA ILE A 33 5.44 1.24 -0.52
C ILE A 33 4.42 1.79 0.49
N LYS A 34 3.91 0.93 1.37
CA LYS A 34 3.00 1.37 2.44
C LYS A 34 3.66 2.42 3.34
N ASP A 35 4.89 2.20 3.77
CA ASP A 35 5.64 3.16 4.61
C ASP A 35 5.87 4.49 3.90
N GLU A 36 6.18 4.45 2.59
CA GLU A 36 6.39 5.65 1.78
C GLU A 36 5.08 6.45 1.60
N LEU A 37 3.96 5.77 1.33
CA LEU A 37 2.63 6.39 1.24
C LEU A 37 2.17 6.95 2.59
N ASP A 38 2.47 6.26 3.68
CA ASP A 38 2.18 6.72 5.04
C ASP A 38 2.94 8.04 5.33
N ARG A 39 4.22 8.10 5.00
CA ARG A 39 5.01 9.34 5.09
C ARG A 39 4.46 10.45 4.20
N LEU A 40 4.06 10.12 2.98
CA LEU A 40 3.44 11.08 2.06
C LEU A 40 2.18 11.69 2.69
N ILE A 41 1.27 10.87 3.23
CA ILE A 41 0.05 11.36 3.89
C ILE A 41 0.40 12.27 5.07
N SER A 42 1.41 11.92 5.88
CA SER A 42 1.88 12.76 6.98
C SER A 42 2.44 14.12 6.51
N HIS A 43 3.14 14.17 5.38
CA HIS A 43 3.60 15.43 4.81
C HIS A 43 2.44 16.24 4.22
N LEU A 44 1.50 15.58 3.55
CA LEU A 44 0.33 16.25 2.97
C LEU A 44 -0.59 16.80 4.06
N SER A 45 -0.75 16.12 5.20
CA SER A 45 -1.51 16.66 6.33
C SER A 45 -0.91 17.97 6.86
N LEU A 46 0.41 18.14 6.82
CA LEU A 46 1.05 19.41 7.19
C LEU A 46 0.73 20.54 6.20
N LEU A 47 0.60 20.22 4.90
CA LEU A 47 0.22 21.19 3.87
C LEU A 47 -1.27 21.54 3.92
N VAL A 48 -2.10 20.57 4.27
CA VAL A 48 -3.57 20.74 4.42
C VAL A 48 -3.93 21.40 5.75
N ALA A 49 -3.03 21.42 6.73
CA ALA A 49 -3.25 21.97 8.08
C ALA A 49 -3.26 23.52 8.18
N ILE A 50 -3.52 24.27 7.11
CA ILE A 50 -3.58 25.73 7.15
C ILE A 50 -4.85 26.26 6.47
N PRO A 51 -5.68 27.13 7.10
CA PRO A 51 -6.12 27.18 8.50
C PRO A 51 -7.67 27.02 8.59
N HIS A 52 -8.20 27.04 9.82
CA HIS A 52 -9.64 27.01 10.17
C HIS A 52 -10.24 25.63 10.49
N LYS A 53 -9.67 24.95 11.50
CA LYS A 53 -10.55 24.45 12.57
C LYS A 53 -11.17 25.66 13.27
N THR A 54 -12.10 26.34 12.61
CA THR A 54 -13.03 27.25 13.28
C THR A 54 -14.18 26.41 13.81
N ALA A 55 -14.84 26.88 14.86
CA ALA A 55 -16.03 26.21 15.40
C ALA A 55 -17.14 25.97 14.35
N GLU A 56 -17.06 26.69 13.22
CA GLU A 56 -18.01 26.64 12.10
C GLU A 56 -17.66 25.61 11.01
N ASN A 57 -16.41 25.12 10.92
CA ASN A 57 -16.04 24.14 9.91
C ASN A 57 -15.08 23.07 10.47
N PRO A 58 -15.60 22.01 11.11
CA PRO A 58 -14.79 20.98 11.76
C PRO A 58 -14.23 19.96 10.76
N GLN A 59 -14.05 20.33 9.50
CA GLN A 59 -13.76 19.40 8.41
C GLN A 59 -12.42 18.70 8.71
N PRO A 60 -12.42 17.37 8.95
CA PRO A 60 -11.21 16.69 9.37
C PRO A 60 -10.22 16.67 8.20
N GLU A 61 -8.95 16.97 8.45
CA GLU A 61 -7.84 17.04 7.47
C GLU A 61 -7.86 15.87 6.46
N SER A 62 -8.28 14.68 6.91
CA SER A 62 -8.50 13.51 6.07
C SER A 62 -9.48 13.68 4.90
N GLN A 63 -10.53 14.51 5.01
CA GLN A 63 -11.54 14.70 3.95
C GLN A 63 -10.96 15.47 2.76
N ILE A 64 -10.17 16.52 3.01
CA ILE A 64 -9.51 17.28 1.94
C ILE A 64 -8.54 16.38 1.17
N LEU A 65 -7.78 15.54 1.88
CA LEU A 65 -6.90 14.54 1.26
C LEU A 65 -7.67 13.52 0.42
N ILE A 66 -8.80 13.02 0.92
CA ILE A 66 -9.68 12.11 0.18
C ILE A 66 -10.20 12.75 -1.10
N GLU A 67 -10.66 13.99 -1.04
CA GLU A 67 -11.13 14.70 -2.22
C GLU A 67 -10.01 14.99 -3.23
N ALA A 68 -8.83 15.37 -2.74
CA ALA A 68 -7.67 15.59 -3.60
C ALA A 68 -7.27 14.31 -4.33
N ALA A 69 -7.21 13.17 -3.62
CA ALA A 69 -6.89 11.87 -4.20
C ALA A 69 -7.86 11.51 -5.34
N LYS A 70 -9.17 11.70 -5.13
CA LYS A 70 -10.20 11.44 -6.15
C LYS A 70 -10.07 12.29 -7.42
N ARG A 71 -9.37 13.43 -7.37
CA ARG A 71 -9.17 14.34 -8.52
C ARG A 71 -7.92 14.01 -9.36
N ILE A 72 -7.07 13.08 -8.91
CA ILE A 72 -5.82 12.69 -9.60
C ILE A 72 -6.10 11.76 -10.80
N ASP A 73 -7.32 11.22 -10.92
CA ASP A 73 -7.74 10.30 -12.00
C ASP A 73 -6.87 9.03 -12.10
N ASP A 74 -6.34 8.59 -10.94
CA ASP A 74 -5.68 7.30 -10.78
C ASP A 74 -6.43 6.47 -9.73
N PRO A 75 -7.32 5.55 -10.15
CA PRO A 75 -8.13 4.74 -9.24
C PRO A 75 -7.28 3.85 -8.32
N ALA A 76 -6.20 3.25 -8.83
CA ALA A 76 -5.38 2.32 -8.06
C ALA A 76 -4.59 3.05 -6.96
N PHE A 77 -4.03 4.21 -7.29
CA PHE A 77 -3.37 5.06 -6.32
C PHE A 77 -4.36 5.64 -5.30
N THR A 78 -5.54 6.05 -5.75
CA THR A 78 -6.62 6.56 -4.88
C THR A 78 -7.02 5.52 -3.85
N ASP A 79 -7.28 4.28 -4.27
CA ASP A 79 -7.68 3.20 -3.38
C ASP A 79 -6.61 2.90 -2.31
N LEU A 80 -5.33 2.93 -2.69
CA LEU A 80 -4.22 2.75 -1.76
C LEU A 80 -4.16 3.87 -0.71
N LEU A 81 -4.33 5.13 -1.13
CA LEU A 81 -4.36 6.26 -0.21
C LEU A 81 -5.57 6.18 0.74
N LEU A 82 -6.75 5.85 0.20
CA LEU A 82 -7.97 5.70 1.00
C LEU A 82 -7.81 4.62 2.06
N GLN A 83 -7.25 3.46 1.69
CA GLN A 83 -6.98 2.38 2.62
C GLN A 83 -6.08 2.84 3.77
N ILE A 84 -4.97 3.53 3.49
CA ILE A 84 -4.04 3.99 4.53
C ILE A 84 -4.67 5.07 5.41
N ILE A 85 -5.44 6.00 4.83
CA ILE A 85 -6.17 7.03 5.59
C ILE A 85 -7.20 6.39 6.53
N GLN A 86 -7.88 5.31 6.10
CA GLN A 86 -8.83 4.58 6.94
C GLN A 86 -8.12 3.79 8.05
N GLU A 87 -7.02 3.10 7.73
CA GLU A 87 -6.21 2.36 8.71
C GLU A 87 -5.67 3.26 9.83
N ARG A 88 -5.41 4.55 9.56
CA ARG A 88 -4.98 5.55 10.55
C ARG A 88 -6.10 6.04 11.49
N LYS A 89 -7.38 5.82 11.13
CA LYS A 89 -8.54 6.27 11.93
C LYS A 89 -9.02 5.22 12.94
N GLY A 90 -8.61 3.97 12.78
CA GLY A 90 -8.82 2.89 13.75
C GLY A 90 -7.71 2.85 14.78
#